data_AF-A0AAJ2P6P3-F1
#
_entry.id   AF-A0AAJ2P6P3-F1
#
_cell.length_a   1.000
_cell.length_b   1.000
_cell.length_c   1.000
_cell.angle_alpha   90.00
_cell.angle_beta   90.00
_cell.angle_gamma   90.00
#
_symmetry.space_group_name_H-M   'P 1'
#
loop_
_entity.id
_entity.type
_entity.pdbx_description
1 polymer ?
#
loop_
_entity_poly.entity_id
_entity_poly.type
_entity_poly.pdbx_seq_one_letter_code
_entity_poly.pdbx_strand_id
1 'polypeptide(L)' 'MYPVYSSRTENQGILGYYNEFLAQRKIIFSTHGNPGSAKFIEEKFFATSNCGILTSKKYPESTFLQFSSKKLQKIHF' A
#
# COMPACT_ATOMS: atom_id res chain seq x y z
N MET A 1 10.84 13.94 -2.18
CA MET A 1 10.03 13.27 -3.21
C MET A 1 9.60 11.91 -2.68
N TYR A 2 8.33 11.54 -2.87
CA TYR A 2 7.70 10.32 -2.34
C TYR A 2 7.16 9.47 -3.50
N PRO A 3 7.22 8.13 -3.39
CA PRO A 3 6.72 7.25 -4.44
C PRO A 3 5.20 7.40 -4.61
N VAL A 4 4.76 7.42 -5.87
CA VAL A 4 3.36 7.41 -6.27
C VAL A 4 2.98 5.99 -6.65
N TYR A 5 2.12 5.35 -5.87
CA TYR A 5 1.60 4.03 -6.17
C TYR A 5 0.33 4.12 -7.03
N SER A 6 0.25 3.22 -8.00
CA SER A 6 -0.87 3.03 -8.91
C SER A 6 -1.21 1.55 -9.00
N SER A 7 -2.24 1.24 -9.77
CA SER A 7 -2.84 -0.08 -9.83
C SER A 7 -2.15 -1.04 -10.82
N ARG A 8 -0.94 -0.69 -11.27
CA ARG A 8 -0.12 -1.45 -12.23
C ARG A 8 0.68 -2.56 -11.54
N THR A 9 0.99 -3.63 -12.28
CA THR A 9 1.83 -4.74 -11.82
C THR A 9 3.33 -4.50 -12.04
N GLU A 10 3.67 -3.65 -13.00
CA GLU A 10 5.03 -3.26 -13.34
C GLU A 10 5.64 -2.34 -12.26
N ASN A 11 6.97 -2.35 -12.12
CA ASN A 11 7.71 -1.51 -11.16
C ASN A 11 7.17 -1.54 -9.72
N GLN A 12 6.64 -2.71 -9.29
CA GLN A 12 6.01 -2.88 -7.97
C GLN A 12 4.84 -1.91 -7.70
N GLY A 13 4.17 -1.45 -8.76
CA GLY A 13 3.07 -0.49 -8.70
C GLY A 13 3.50 0.98 -8.63
N ILE A 14 4.79 1.30 -8.68
CA ILE A 14 5.29 2.68 -8.64
C ILE A 14 5.13 3.32 -10.02
N LEU A 15 4.36 4.41 -10.07
CA LEU A 15 4.13 5.24 -11.26
C LEU A 15 5.20 6.33 -11.44
N GLY A 16 5.75 6.83 -10.34
CA GLY A 16 6.71 7.92 -10.32
C GLY A 16 6.91 8.48 -8.92
N TYR A 17 7.38 9.72 -8.82
CA TYR A 17 7.61 10.40 -7.56
C TYR A 17 6.94 11.77 -7.53
N TYR A 18 6.35 12.14 -6.40
CA TYR A 18 5.67 13.42 -6.18
C TYR A 18 6.23 14.13 -4.94
N ASN A 19 6.08 15.44 -4.86
CA ASN A 19 6.66 16.23 -3.77
C ASN A 19 5.85 16.14 -2.46
N GLU A 20 4.60 15.69 -2.55
CA GLU A 20 3.71 15.52 -1.40
C GLU A 20 3.40 14.04 -1.16
N PHE A 21 3.01 13.73 0.07
CA PHE A 21 2.58 12.39 0.48
C PHE A 21 1.14 12.46 0.96
N LEU A 22 0.41 11.37 0.74
CA LEU A 22 -0.99 11.22 1.15
C LEU A 22 -1.11 10.39 2.42
N ALA A 23 -0.23 9.40 2.62
CA ALA A 23 -0.24 8.53 3.79
C ALA A 23 1.14 7.93 4.11
N GLN A 24 1.24 7.31 5.29
CA GLN A 24 2.43 6.59 5.77
C GLN A 24 2.00 5.39 6.62
N ARG A 25 2.75 4.28 6.59
CA ARG A 25 2.49 3.06 7.40
C ARG A 25 1.08 2.49 7.19
N LYS A 26 0.67 2.39 5.92
CA LYS A 26 -0.66 1.90 5.53
C LYS A 26 -0.58 0.72 4.58
N ILE A 27 -1.64 -0.08 4.57
CA ILE A 27 -1.87 -1.08 3.52
C ILE A 27 -2.55 -0.37 2.35
N ILE A 28 -1.96 -0.49 1.16
CA ILE A 28 -2.59 -0.12 -0.10
C ILE A 28 -3.07 -1.38 -0.82
N PHE A 29 -4.18 -1.26 -1.54
CA PHE A 29 -4.65 -2.32 -2.42
C PHE A 29 -5.09 -1.73 -3.76
N SER A 30 -4.83 -2.45 -4.84
CA SER A 30 -5.23 -2.02 -6.18
C SER A 30 -6.71 -2.33 -6.38
N THR A 31 -7.50 -1.33 -6.82
CA THR A 31 -8.93 -1.52 -7.13
C THR A 31 -9.16 -1.87 -8.60
N HIS A 32 -8.24 -1.49 -9.49
CA HIS A 32 -8.29 -1.74 -10.93
C HIS A 32 -6.94 -2.29 -11.42
N GLY A 33 -6.85 -2.92 -12.59
CA GLY A 33 -5.58 -3.45 -13.12
C GLY A 33 -5.14 -4.78 -12.46
N ASN A 34 -4.62 -4.74 -11.23
CA ASN A 34 -4.27 -5.94 -10.44
C ASN A 34 -5.15 -6.09 -9.17
N PRO A 35 -6.45 -6.35 -9.33
CA PRO A 35 -7.37 -6.43 -8.21
C PRO A 35 -6.96 -7.57 -7.25
N GLY A 36 -6.86 -7.24 -5.96
CA GLY A 36 -6.54 -8.21 -4.90
C GLY A 36 -5.10 -8.19 -4.39
N SER A 37 -4.17 -7.49 -5.05
CA SER A 37 -2.83 -7.28 -4.49
C SER A 37 -2.86 -6.20 -3.42
N ALA A 38 -2.54 -6.58 -2.18
CA ALA A 38 -2.39 -5.67 -1.06
C ALA A 38 -0.93 -5.61 -0.60
N LYS A 39 -0.40 -4.41 -0.38
CA LYS A 39 0.98 -4.19 0.09
C LYS A 39 0.97 -3.23 1.27
N PHE A 40 1.75 -3.55 2.30
CA PHE A 40 2.02 -2.60 3.38
C PHE A 40 3.18 -1.70 2.98
N ILE A 41 2.98 -0.39 3.09
CA ILE A 41 3.99 0.63 2.79
C ILE A 41 4.37 1.31 4.11
N GLU A 42 5.61 1.12 4.53
CA GLU A 42 6.14 1.70 5.76
C GLU A 42 6.55 3.16 5.59
N GLU A 43 7.04 3.51 4.40
CA GLU A 43 7.45 4.87 4.04
C GLU A 43 6.26 5.80 3.75
N LYS A 44 6.55 7.09 3.59
CA LYS A 44 5.57 8.09 3.13
C LYS A 44 5.35 7.92 1.64
N PHE A 45 4.09 7.90 1.20
CA PHE A 45 3.74 7.66 -0.20
C PHE A 45 2.53 8.47 -0.64
N PHE A 46 2.33 8.53 -1.95
CA PHE A 46 1.10 9.00 -2.58
C PHE A 46 0.43 7.83 -3.31
N ALA A 47 -0.90 7.77 -3.32
CA ALA A 47 -1.64 6.75 -4.05
C ALA A 47 -2.61 7.42 -5.03
N THR A 48 -2.70 6.91 -6.26
CA THR A 48 -3.66 7.41 -7.25
C THR A 48 -5.07 6.89 -6.99
N SER A 49 -6.07 7.44 -7.67
CA SER A 49 -7.50 7.06 -7.56
C SER A 49 -7.78 5.58 -7.77
N ASN A 50 -6.87 4.86 -8.42
CA ASN A 50 -7.02 3.44 -8.74
C ASN A 50 -6.45 2.52 -7.65
N CYS A 51 -6.02 3.10 -6.52
CA CYS A 51 -5.57 2.42 -5.32
C CYS A 51 -6.46 2.81 -4.13
N GLY A 52 -6.86 1.82 -3.34
CA GLY A 52 -7.50 2.03 -2.05
C GLY A 52 -6.47 1.99 -0.91
N ILE A 53 -6.71 2.80 0.12
CA ILE A 53 -5.93 2.77 1.36
C ILE A 53 -6.80 2.15 2.44
N LEU A 54 -6.31 1.07 3.05
CA LEU A 54 -7.02 0.40 4.12
C LEU A 54 -6.74 1.10 5.45
N THR A 55 -7.80 1.64 6.04
CA THR A 55 -7.79 2.22 7.39
C THR A 55 -8.78 1.46 8.26
N SER A 56 -8.42 1.22 9.52
CA SER A 56 -9.37 0.67 10.49
C SER A 56 -9.78 1.73 11.48
N LYS A 57 -11.08 1.80 11.76
CA LYS A 57 -11.60 2.56 12.89
C LYS A 57 -11.42 1.82 14.22
N LYS A 58 -11.22 0.51 14.19
CA LYS A 58 -11.21 -0.36 15.38
C LYS A 58 -9.79 -0.71 15.85
N TYR A 59 -8.83 -0.82 14.94
CA TYR A 59 -7.47 -1.24 15.25
C TYR A 59 -6.46 -0.15 14.87
N PRO A 60 -5.45 0.11 15.72
CA PRO A 60 -4.41 1.08 15.43
C PRO A 60 -3.49 0.58 14.30
N GLU A 61 -2.78 1.51 13.67
CA GLU A 61 -1.85 1.23 12.56
C GLU A 61 -0.71 0.27 12.95
N SER A 62 -0.28 0.30 14.21
CA SER A 62 0.72 -0.62 14.76
C SER A 62 0.29 -2.08 14.66
N THR A 63 -1.01 -2.35 14.80
CA THR A 63 -1.57 -3.70 14.64
C THR A 63 -1.46 -4.16 13.19
N PHE A 64 -1.69 -3.28 12.21
CA PHE A 64 -1.54 -3.61 10.79
C PHE A 64 -0.11 -3.93 10.40
N LEU A 65 0.86 -3.16 10.91
CA LEU A 65 2.28 -3.46 10.73
C LEU A 65 2.60 -4.85 11.28
N GLN A 66 2.15 -5.16 12.50
CA GLN A 66 2.40 -6.46 13.12
C GLN A 66 1.77 -7.62 12.34
N PHE A 67 0.55 -7.45 11.80
CA PHE A 67 -0.09 -8.44 10.94
C PHE A 67 0.66 -8.61 9.62
N SER A 68 1.08 -7.51 8.99
CA SER A 68 1.83 -7.51 7.74
C SER A 68 3.16 -8.24 7.91
N SER A 69 3.93 -7.91 8.95
CA SER A 69 5.21 -8.56 9.25
C SER A 69 5.05 -10.05 9.58
N LYS A 70 3.95 -10.45 10.22
CA LYS A 70 3.71 -11.87 10.58
C LYS A 70 3.20 -12.73 9.41
N LYS A 71 2.46 -12.15 8.46
CA LYS A 71 1.73 -12.91 7.43
C LYS A 71 2.37 -12.86 6.04
N LEU A 72 3.12 -11.81 5.71
CA LEU A 72 3.80 -11.70 4.40
C LEU A 72 5.05 -12.59 4.27
N GLN A 73 5.54 -13.23 5.34
CA GLN A 73 6.60 -14.25 5.25
C GLN A 73 6.09 -15.64 4.83
N LYS A 74 4.77 -15.86 4.70
CA LYS A 74 4.18 -17.20 4.51
C LYS A 74 3.02 -17.30 3.52
N ILE A 75 2.83 -16.33 2.63
CA ILE A 75 1.86 -16.48 1.53
C ILE A 75 2.63 -16.58 0.21
N HIS A 76 3.09 -17.80 -0.09
CA HIS A 76 3.21 -18.25 -1.47
C HIS A 76 1.81 -18.74 -1.88
N PHE A 77 1.29 -18.22 -3.00
CA PHE A 77 0.13 -18.80 -3.68
C PHE A 77 0.52 -20.15 -4.29
#